data_AF-A0A8S3YP49-F1
#
_entry.id   AF-A0A8S3YP49-F1
#
_cell.length_a   1.000
_cell.length_b   1.000
_cell.length_c   1.000
_cell.angle_alpha   90.00
_cell.angle_beta   90.00
_cell.angle_gamma   90.00
#
_symmetry.space_group_name_H-M   'P 1'
#
loop_
_entity.id
_entity.type
_entity.pdbx_description
1 polymer ?
#
loop_
_entity_poly.entity_id
_entity_poly.type
_entity_poly.pdbx_seq_one_letter_code
_entity_poly.pdbx_strand_id
1 'polypeptide(L)'
;MPCYILYRFDSRNNAGYEWLLISWTPDFAPVRQKMLYAATRATMKSLFGGGQIKDEIFGTVRSDVSLSGYHKHVQASLAPAPLTMAEEELQYIKQNEVNAHINVDTKSQTMQGVAFPLTSNAEHALASFRDGAVNYVQLSLDLVKEVVDVETTDNIHVNKLVSHIPTESARYHLFNFSHTHEGDSLDSVVFIYSMPGYKCSIRERMLYSSCKSPLVDSITRAGIQVEKRIEVDDPSEVTEEFIYDEIHPKKNAVRQAFAKPKGPAGRGPKRMTKPQD
;
A
#
# COMPACT_ATOMS: atom_id res chain seq x y z
N MET A 1 10.39 -24.52 51.69
CA MET A 1 11.25 -23.36 51.37
C MET A 1 11.25 -23.18 49.86
N PRO A 2 11.05 -21.95 49.34
CA PRO A 2 11.16 -21.67 47.91
C PRO A 2 12.60 -21.84 47.41
N CYS A 3 12.76 -22.21 46.13
CA CYS A 3 14.06 -22.35 45.48
C CYS A 3 13.96 -22.25 43.95
N TYR A 4 15.12 -22.06 43.31
CA TYR A 4 15.26 -22.25 41.87
C TYR A 4 15.94 -23.58 41.59
N ILE A 5 15.47 -24.28 40.55
CA ILE A 5 16.07 -25.52 40.07
C ILE A 5 16.34 -25.34 38.58
N LEU A 6 17.56 -25.63 38.17
CA LEU A 6 17.98 -25.63 36.77
C LEU A 6 18.20 -27.07 36.34
N TYR A 7 17.43 -27.52 35.36
CA TYR A 7 17.53 -28.86 34.80
C TYR A 7 18.03 -28.78 33.37
N ARG A 8 19.10 -29.50 33.07
CA ARG A 8 19.71 -29.52 31.74
C ARG A 8 18.96 -30.51 30.85
N PHE A 9 18.52 -30.08 29.68
CA PHE A 9 18.07 -30.98 28.63
C PHE A 9 19.24 -31.56 27.83
N ASP A 10 19.00 -32.67 27.15
CA ASP A 10 19.96 -33.24 26.21
C ASP A 10 19.95 -32.53 24.85
N SER A 11 18.96 -31.66 24.59
CA SER A 11 18.87 -30.80 23.41
C SER A 11 19.83 -29.60 23.50
N ARG A 12 20.19 -29.06 22.33
CA ARG A 12 21.14 -27.96 22.18
C ARG A 12 20.62 -26.89 21.24
N ASN A 13 21.02 -25.64 21.49
CA ASN A 13 20.80 -24.49 20.62
C ASN A 13 22.15 -23.79 20.31
N ASN A 14 22.10 -22.65 19.60
CA ASN A 14 23.31 -21.89 19.23
C ASN A 14 24.15 -21.40 20.43
N ALA A 15 23.59 -21.39 21.64
CA ALA A 15 24.24 -20.97 22.87
C ALA A 15 24.72 -22.13 23.77
N GLY A 16 24.48 -23.40 23.38
CA GLY A 16 24.91 -24.58 24.12
C GLY A 16 23.75 -25.54 24.42
N TYR A 17 23.80 -26.19 25.58
CA TYR A 17 22.69 -27.04 26.05
C TYR A 17 21.48 -26.18 26.44
N GLU A 18 20.29 -26.71 26.17
CA GLU A 18 19.04 -26.09 26.61
C GLU A 18 18.74 -26.44 28.07
N TRP A 19 18.11 -25.52 28.78
CA TRP A 19 17.78 -25.67 30.20
C TRP A 19 16.31 -25.38 30.49
N LEU A 20 15.77 -26.11 31.46
CA LEU A 20 14.51 -25.83 32.11
C LEU A 20 14.78 -25.08 33.41
N LEU A 21 14.16 -23.91 33.55
CA LEU A 21 14.15 -23.19 34.81
C LEU A 21 12.85 -23.48 35.56
N ILE A 22 12.97 -24.07 36.75
CA ILE A 22 11.85 -24.32 37.66
C ILE A 22 11.95 -23.34 38.83
N SER A 23 10.93 -22.49 38.98
CA SER A 23 10.75 -21.60 40.12
C SER A 23 9.77 -22.24 41.11
N TRP A 24 10.30 -22.90 42.13
CA TRP A 24 9.50 -23.56 43.17
C TRP A 24 9.17 -22.59 44.30
N THR A 25 7.89 -22.23 44.44
CA THR A 25 7.42 -21.32 45.50
C THR A 25 6.15 -21.87 46.14
N PRO A 26 6.26 -22.76 47.14
CA PRO A 26 5.09 -23.41 47.72
C PRO A 26 4.21 -22.43 48.48
N ASP A 27 2.89 -22.67 48.48
CA ASP A 27 1.95 -21.69 49.04
C ASP A 27 2.04 -21.52 50.55
N PHE A 28 2.51 -22.52 51.27
CA PHE A 28 2.77 -22.46 52.71
C PHE A 28 4.09 -21.75 53.07
N ALA A 29 4.88 -21.29 52.10
CA ALA A 29 6.12 -20.56 52.39
C ALA A 29 5.84 -19.18 53.00
N PRO A 30 6.68 -18.68 53.93
CA PRO A 30 6.56 -17.33 54.46
C PRO A 30 6.59 -16.27 53.36
N VAL A 31 5.74 -15.24 53.48
CA VAL A 31 5.59 -14.16 52.48
C VAL A 31 6.92 -13.52 52.10
N ARG A 32 7.79 -13.27 53.08
CA ARG A 32 9.15 -12.72 52.85
C ARG A 32 9.96 -13.56 51.87
N GLN A 33 9.90 -14.89 51.96
CA GLN A 33 10.63 -15.77 51.04
C GLN A 33 9.98 -15.79 49.65
N LYS A 34 8.64 -15.85 49.57
CA LYS A 34 7.92 -15.79 48.29
C LYS A 34 8.29 -14.50 47.52
N MET A 35 8.29 -13.37 48.21
CA MET A 35 8.65 -12.08 47.62
C MET A 35 10.11 -12.04 47.16
N LEU A 36 11.05 -12.54 47.96
CA LEU A 36 12.47 -12.56 47.59
C LEU A 36 12.73 -13.40 46.32
N TYR A 37 12.13 -14.59 46.23
CA TYR A 37 12.25 -15.48 45.07
C TYR A 37 11.38 -15.05 43.88
N ALA A 38 10.32 -14.27 44.07
CA ALA A 38 9.62 -13.64 42.95
C ALA A 38 10.46 -12.49 42.36
N ALA A 39 11.01 -11.63 43.23
CA ALA A 39 11.74 -10.43 42.82
C ALA A 39 13.11 -10.72 42.19
N THR A 40 13.79 -11.80 42.60
CA THR A 40 15.13 -12.14 42.09
C THR A 40 15.11 -13.03 40.83
N ARG A 41 13.92 -13.47 40.38
CA ARG A 41 13.75 -14.43 39.26
C ARG A 41 14.31 -13.89 37.95
N ALA A 42 13.97 -12.65 37.60
CA ALA A 42 14.44 -12.01 36.37
C ALA A 42 15.96 -11.81 36.38
N THR A 43 16.53 -11.38 37.51
CA THR A 43 17.97 -11.23 37.68
C THR A 43 18.70 -12.56 37.52
N MET A 44 18.19 -13.63 38.13
CA MET A 44 18.77 -14.96 37.99
C MET A 44 18.75 -15.45 36.53
N LYS A 45 17.64 -15.25 35.80
CA LYS A 45 17.57 -15.57 34.36
C LYS A 45 18.60 -14.80 33.53
N SER A 46 18.77 -13.51 33.82
CA SER A 46 19.74 -12.66 33.14
C SER A 46 21.18 -13.10 33.42
N LEU A 47 21.50 -13.42 34.68
CA LEU A 47 22.83 -13.89 35.09
C LEU A 47 23.16 -15.28 34.54
N PHE A 48 22.17 -16.17 34.41
CA PHE A 48 22.37 -17.51 33.86
C PHE A 48 22.57 -17.48 32.34
N GLY A 49 21.86 -16.60 31.64
CA GLY A 49 21.87 -16.49 30.19
C GLY A 49 20.54 -16.93 29.59
N GLY A 50 19.63 -15.98 29.39
CA GLY A 50 18.26 -16.24 28.92
C GLY A 50 18.18 -17.01 27.60
N GLY A 51 19.19 -16.91 26.73
CA GLY A 51 19.25 -17.67 25.48
C GLY A 51 19.48 -19.18 25.65
N GLN A 52 19.91 -19.65 26.84
CA GLN A 52 20.05 -21.09 27.14
C GLN A 52 18.81 -21.68 27.82
N ILE A 53 17.91 -20.84 28.34
CA ILE A 53 16.67 -21.28 28.99
C ILE A 53 15.60 -21.44 27.92
N LYS A 54 15.15 -22.67 27.71
CA LYS A 54 14.11 -23.01 26.73
C LYS A 54 12.71 -22.81 27.30
N ASP A 55 12.48 -23.48 28.43
CA ASP A 55 11.18 -23.52 29.10
C ASP A 55 11.32 -23.00 30.53
N GLU A 56 10.23 -22.44 31.05
CA GLU A 56 10.18 -21.89 32.38
C GLU A 56 8.88 -22.30 33.09
N ILE A 57 9.02 -23.02 34.20
CA ILE A 57 7.89 -23.48 35.00
C ILE A 57 7.89 -22.74 36.34
N PHE A 58 6.72 -22.23 36.71
CA PHE A 58 6.44 -21.78 38.07
C PHE A 58 5.52 -22.80 38.73
N GLY A 59 5.91 -23.32 39.89
CA GLY A 59 5.15 -24.33 40.60
C GLY A 59 4.95 -23.99 42.07
N THR A 60 3.72 -24.19 42.55
CA THR A 60 3.36 -24.04 43.97
C THR A 60 3.10 -25.39 44.63
N VAL A 61 2.74 -26.41 43.83
CA VAL A 61 2.53 -27.79 44.28
C VAL A 61 3.41 -28.79 43.53
N ARG A 62 3.74 -29.92 44.17
CA ARG A 62 4.72 -30.88 43.61
C ARG A 62 4.29 -31.46 42.26
N SER A 63 3.00 -31.49 41.98
CA SER A 63 2.44 -31.93 40.68
C SER A 63 2.78 -30.98 39.53
N ASP A 64 3.07 -29.70 39.79
CA ASP A 64 3.40 -28.72 38.76
C ASP A 64 4.83 -28.92 38.23
N VAL A 65 5.74 -29.33 39.14
CA VAL A 65 7.17 -29.48 38.89
C VAL A 65 7.60 -30.93 38.66
N SER A 66 6.65 -31.87 38.65
CA SER A 66 6.92 -33.26 38.29
C SER A 66 7.09 -33.41 36.78
N LEU A 67 7.64 -34.54 36.32
CA LEU A 67 7.76 -34.84 34.89
C LEU A 67 6.39 -34.77 34.17
N SER A 68 5.34 -35.28 34.80
CA SER A 68 3.97 -35.16 34.28
C SER A 68 3.48 -33.70 34.23
N GLY A 69 3.88 -32.88 35.20
CA GLY A 69 3.58 -31.44 35.22
C GLY A 69 4.26 -30.71 34.06
N TYR A 70 5.53 -31.02 33.78
CA TYR A 70 6.23 -30.49 32.63
C TYR A 70 5.57 -30.88 31.29
N HIS A 71 5.19 -32.15 31.11
CA HIS A 71 4.47 -32.56 29.90
C HIS A 71 3.15 -31.81 29.72
N LYS A 72 2.40 -31.58 30.80
CA LYS A 72 1.19 -30.74 30.76
C LYS A 72 1.49 -29.29 30.40
N HIS A 73 2.59 -28.72 30.91
CA HIS A 73 3.01 -27.36 30.56
C HIS A 73 3.34 -27.24 29.06
N VAL A 74 4.08 -28.20 28.50
CA VAL A 74 4.38 -28.23 27.07
C VAL A 74 3.09 -28.36 26.24
N GLN A 75 2.18 -29.25 26.63
CA GLN A 75 0.88 -29.38 25.95
C GLN A 75 0.04 -28.10 26.02
N ALA A 76 0.02 -27.42 27.17
CA ALA A 76 -0.69 -26.15 27.34
C ALA A 76 -0.08 -25.02 26.49
N SER A 77 1.25 -25.00 26.34
CA SER A 77 1.92 -24.03 25.47
C SER A 77 1.68 -24.28 23.97
N LEU A 78 1.39 -25.53 23.59
CA LEU A 78 1.04 -25.91 22.22
C LEU A 78 -0.46 -25.79 21.93
N ALA A 79 -1.30 -25.66 22.97
CA ALA A 79 -2.73 -25.49 22.81
C ALA A 79 -3.05 -24.13 22.16
N PRO A 80 -4.14 -24.03 21.38
CA PRO A 80 -4.55 -22.76 20.81
C PRO A 80 -4.80 -21.74 21.92
N ALA A 81 -4.31 -20.51 21.72
CA ALA A 81 -4.55 -19.43 22.66
C ALA A 81 -6.07 -19.19 22.76
N PRO A 82 -6.61 -18.98 23.98
CA PRO A 82 -8.01 -18.62 24.12
C PRO A 82 -8.21 -17.24 23.52
N LEU A 83 -9.04 -17.18 22.47
CA LEU A 83 -9.43 -15.94 21.81
C LEU A 83 -10.77 -15.46 22.36
N THR A 84 -10.95 -14.14 22.39
CA THR A 84 -12.27 -13.54 22.60
C THR A 84 -13.10 -13.64 21.34
N MET A 85 -14.44 -13.60 21.47
CA MET A 85 -15.35 -13.65 20.30
C MET A 85 -14.99 -12.59 19.24
N ALA A 86 -14.60 -11.39 19.67
CA ALA A 86 -14.19 -10.31 18.76
C ALA A 86 -12.88 -10.62 18.02
N GLU A 87 -11.92 -11.29 18.67
CA GLU A 87 -10.66 -11.70 18.02
C GLU A 87 -10.89 -12.85 17.02
N GLU A 88 -11.79 -13.79 17.35
CA GLU A 88 -12.20 -14.85 16.41
C GLU A 88 -12.88 -14.27 15.17
N GLU A 89 -13.78 -13.29 15.35
CA GLU A 89 -14.43 -12.56 14.24
C GLU A 89 -13.41 -11.82 13.37
N LEU A 90 -12.46 -11.10 13.96
CA LEU A 90 -11.41 -10.41 13.22
C LEU A 90 -10.50 -11.38 12.45
N GLN A 91 -10.15 -12.50 13.07
CA GLN A 91 -9.36 -13.54 12.41
C GLN A 91 -10.12 -14.15 11.23
N TYR A 92 -11.43 -14.36 11.37
CA TYR A 92 -12.30 -14.85 10.29
C TYR A 92 -12.38 -13.85 9.12
N ILE A 93 -12.58 -12.56 9.40
CA ILE A 93 -12.58 -11.50 8.37
C ILE A 93 -11.26 -11.48 7.62
N LYS A 94 -10.12 -11.49 8.34
CA LYS A 94 -8.78 -11.45 7.74
C LYS A 94 -8.52 -12.66 6.83
N GLN A 95 -8.97 -13.86 7.21
CA GLN A 95 -8.83 -15.06 6.37
C GLN A 95 -9.65 -14.95 5.08
N ASN A 96 -10.87 -14.39 5.16
CA ASN A 96 -11.73 -14.21 4.00
C ASN A 96 -11.26 -13.08 3.07
N GLU A 97 -10.70 -12.00 3.59
CA GLU A 97 -10.12 -10.91 2.80
C GLU A 97 -8.95 -11.38 1.91
N VAL A 98 -8.09 -12.25 2.43
CA VAL A 98 -6.96 -12.81 1.65
C VAL A 98 -7.47 -13.59 0.43
N ASN A 99 -8.58 -14.31 0.57
CA ASN A 99 -9.20 -15.03 -0.56
C ASN A 99 -9.86 -14.08 -1.57
N ALA A 100 -10.32 -12.90 -1.15
CA ALA A 100 -10.89 -11.90 -2.05
C ALA A 100 -9.84 -11.24 -2.97
N HIS A 101 -8.56 -11.19 -2.58
CA HIS A 101 -7.48 -10.67 -3.43
C HIS A 101 -7.10 -11.60 -4.59
N ILE A 102 -7.45 -12.89 -4.54
CA ILE A 102 -7.15 -13.89 -5.58
C ILE A 102 -8.45 -14.29 -6.30
N ASN A 103 -9.28 -13.31 -6.65
CA ASN A 103 -10.43 -13.55 -7.51
C ASN A 103 -10.08 -13.19 -8.96
N VAL A 104 -10.30 -14.14 -9.87
CA VAL A 104 -10.07 -14.01 -11.33
C VAL A 104 -11.18 -13.19 -12.00
N ASP A 105 -12.30 -12.99 -11.30
CA ASP A 105 -13.28 -11.98 -11.70
C ASP A 105 -12.68 -10.59 -11.48
N THR A 106 -12.20 -9.99 -12.57
CA THR A 106 -11.88 -8.57 -12.70
C THR A 106 -13.16 -7.72 -12.59
N LYS A 107 -14.01 -7.95 -11.58
CA LYS A 107 -15.04 -6.99 -11.20
C LYS A 107 -14.27 -5.77 -10.75
N SER A 108 -14.26 -4.75 -11.60
CA SER A 108 -13.62 -3.47 -11.33
C SER A 108 -13.96 -3.06 -9.90
N GLN A 109 -12.94 -2.80 -9.09
CA GLN A 109 -13.12 -2.25 -7.74
C GLN A 109 -13.73 -0.84 -7.78
N THR A 110 -13.90 -0.27 -8.98
CA THR A 110 -14.61 0.98 -9.21
C THR A 110 -16.09 0.73 -9.45
N MET A 111 -16.96 1.57 -8.88
CA MET A 111 -18.37 1.62 -9.24
C MET A 111 -18.51 1.73 -10.77
N GLN A 112 -19.50 1.04 -11.35
CA GLN A 112 -19.80 1.16 -12.78
C GLN A 112 -20.07 2.65 -13.10
N GLY A 113 -19.32 3.20 -14.06
CA GLY A 113 -19.44 4.60 -14.44
C GLY A 113 -20.83 4.94 -14.99
N VAL A 114 -21.19 6.23 -14.95
CA VAL A 114 -22.47 6.73 -15.49
C VAL A 114 -22.27 7.08 -16.96
N ALA A 115 -23.01 6.44 -17.86
CA ALA A 115 -22.87 6.65 -19.30
C ALA A 115 -23.89 7.68 -19.80
N PHE A 116 -23.44 8.92 -20.01
CA PHE A 116 -24.24 9.94 -20.70
C PHE A 116 -24.06 9.81 -22.22
N PRO A 117 -25.15 9.90 -23.02
CA PRO A 117 -25.04 9.90 -24.47
C PRO A 117 -24.38 11.19 -24.97
N LEU A 118 -23.64 11.07 -26.08
CA LEU A 118 -23.07 12.21 -26.80
C LEU A 118 -24.17 12.88 -27.61
N THR A 119 -24.16 14.21 -27.66
CA THR A 119 -24.98 14.96 -28.62
C THR A 119 -24.44 14.76 -30.04
N SER A 120 -25.29 14.92 -31.06
CA SER A 120 -24.85 14.84 -32.46
C SER A 120 -23.72 15.83 -32.77
N ASN A 121 -23.73 17.00 -32.13
CA ASN A 121 -22.66 18.01 -32.26
C ASN A 121 -21.34 17.49 -31.68
N ALA A 122 -21.36 16.86 -30.53
CA ALA A 122 -20.17 16.26 -29.92
C ALA A 122 -19.63 15.10 -30.78
N GLU A 123 -20.49 14.26 -31.35
CA GLU A 123 -20.08 13.20 -32.29
C GLU A 123 -19.40 13.78 -33.55
N HIS A 124 -19.95 14.85 -34.13
CA HIS A 124 -19.33 15.54 -35.26
C HIS A 124 -18.00 16.20 -34.91
N ALA A 125 -17.87 16.77 -33.72
CA ALA A 125 -16.62 17.34 -33.24
C ALA A 125 -15.54 16.28 -33.06
N LEU A 126 -15.90 15.13 -32.48
CA LEU A 126 -14.99 13.98 -32.35
C LEU A 126 -14.59 13.41 -33.72
N ALA A 127 -15.51 13.31 -34.67
CA ALA A 127 -15.19 12.91 -36.04
C ALA A 127 -14.22 13.89 -36.71
N SER A 128 -14.44 15.20 -36.56
CA SER A 128 -13.54 16.24 -37.09
C SER A 128 -12.15 16.18 -36.45
N PHE A 129 -12.07 15.86 -35.16
CA PHE A 129 -10.80 15.66 -34.46
C PHE A 129 -10.08 14.41 -34.96
N ARG A 130 -10.79 13.29 -35.13
CA ARG A 130 -10.24 12.04 -35.67
C ARG A 130 -9.67 12.23 -37.08
N ASP A 131 -10.36 12.99 -37.92
CA ASP A 131 -9.94 13.26 -39.30
C ASP A 131 -8.82 14.33 -39.37
N GLY A 132 -8.39 14.89 -38.23
CA GLY A 132 -7.30 15.85 -38.13
C GLY A 132 -7.66 17.28 -38.54
N ALA A 133 -8.95 17.60 -38.72
CA ALA A 133 -9.40 18.93 -39.09
C ALA A 133 -9.27 19.94 -37.93
N VAL A 134 -9.42 19.44 -36.70
CA VAL A 134 -9.21 20.20 -35.45
C VAL A 134 -8.24 19.43 -34.56
N ASN A 135 -7.43 20.14 -33.78
CA ASN A 135 -6.48 19.52 -32.85
C ASN A 135 -6.92 19.61 -31.39
N TYR A 136 -8.04 20.28 -31.11
CA TYR A 136 -8.58 20.48 -29.78
C TYR A 136 -10.11 20.44 -29.77
N VAL A 137 -10.67 19.68 -28.84
CA VAL A 137 -12.11 19.60 -28.57
C VAL A 137 -12.34 19.70 -27.07
N GLN A 138 -13.24 20.59 -26.68
CA GLN A 138 -13.69 20.77 -25.32
C GLN A 138 -15.13 20.27 -25.17
N LEU A 139 -15.34 19.34 -24.24
CA LEU A 139 -16.63 18.75 -23.93
C LEU A 139 -17.13 19.21 -22.56
N SER A 140 -18.42 19.45 -22.46
CA SER A 140 -19.13 19.79 -21.23
C SER A 140 -20.26 18.80 -20.98
N LEU A 141 -20.64 18.65 -19.70
CA LEU A 141 -21.79 17.86 -19.28
C LEU A 141 -22.98 18.79 -19.02
N ASP A 142 -24.08 18.57 -19.72
CA ASP A 142 -25.37 19.15 -19.33
C ASP A 142 -25.95 18.31 -18.18
N LEU A 143 -25.86 18.86 -16.97
CA LEU A 143 -26.28 18.18 -15.74
C LEU A 143 -27.80 18.02 -15.62
N VAL A 144 -28.58 18.71 -16.45
CA VAL A 144 -30.05 18.66 -16.45
C VAL A 144 -30.55 17.65 -17.46
N LYS A 145 -30.01 17.69 -18.69
CA LYS A 145 -30.38 16.75 -19.76
C LYS A 145 -29.63 15.43 -19.70
N GLU A 146 -28.58 15.35 -18.89
CA GLU A 146 -27.73 14.18 -18.74
C GLU A 146 -27.07 13.77 -20.07
N VAL A 147 -26.54 14.75 -20.81
CA VAL A 147 -25.86 14.54 -22.09
C VAL A 147 -24.47 15.16 -22.09
N VAL A 148 -23.58 14.63 -22.94
CA VAL A 148 -22.25 15.22 -23.20
C VAL A 148 -22.35 16.08 -24.45
N ASP A 149 -22.07 17.37 -24.33
CA ASP A 149 -22.10 18.32 -25.44
C ASP A 149 -20.71 18.90 -25.74
N VAL A 150 -20.57 19.52 -26.91
CA VAL A 150 -19.35 20.22 -27.32
C VAL A 150 -19.46 21.70 -27.00
N GLU A 151 -18.46 22.24 -26.30
CA GLU A 151 -18.41 23.66 -25.96
C GLU A 151 -17.58 24.44 -26.99
N THR A 152 -16.41 23.90 -27.36
CA THR A 152 -15.45 24.61 -28.23
C THR A 152 -14.62 23.60 -29.00
N THR A 153 -14.38 23.89 -30.27
CA THR A 153 -13.45 23.18 -31.14
C THR A 153 -12.52 24.20 -31.77
N ASP A 154 -11.21 23.98 -31.69
CA ASP A 154 -10.23 24.93 -32.22
C ASP A 154 -8.95 24.21 -32.67
N ASN A 155 -8.06 24.95 -33.30
CA ASN A 155 -6.72 24.53 -33.65
C ASN A 155 -5.70 25.35 -32.86
N ILE A 156 -5.31 24.84 -31.69
CA ILE A 156 -4.53 25.57 -30.68
C ILE A 156 -3.13 24.99 -30.53
N HIS A 157 -2.17 25.85 -30.19
CA HIS A 157 -0.88 25.40 -29.69
C HIS A 157 -0.96 25.16 -28.18
N VAL A 158 -0.05 24.35 -27.65
CA VAL A 158 0.06 23.96 -26.24
C VAL A 158 0.01 25.18 -25.30
N ASN A 159 0.71 26.25 -25.65
CA ASN A 159 0.76 27.51 -24.88
C ASN A 159 -0.61 28.18 -24.70
N LYS A 160 -1.58 27.93 -25.61
CA LYS A 160 -2.93 28.46 -25.51
C LYS A 160 -3.87 27.52 -24.76
N LEU A 161 -3.49 26.26 -24.52
CA LEU A 161 -4.33 25.27 -23.86
C LEU A 161 -4.83 25.75 -22.50
N VAL A 162 -3.95 26.34 -21.69
CA VAL A 162 -4.27 26.94 -20.37
C VAL A 162 -5.42 27.96 -20.47
N SER A 163 -5.46 28.75 -21.55
CA SER A 163 -6.50 29.78 -21.73
C SER A 163 -7.89 29.22 -22.04
N HIS A 164 -7.98 27.97 -22.50
CA HIS A 164 -9.25 27.29 -22.78
C HIS A 164 -9.78 26.48 -21.59
N ILE A 165 -8.99 26.28 -20.53
CA ILE A 165 -9.41 25.54 -19.34
C ILE A 165 -10.14 26.51 -18.39
N PRO A 166 -11.44 26.33 -18.13
CA PRO A 166 -12.18 27.23 -17.25
C PRO A 166 -11.76 27.06 -15.80
N THR A 167 -11.69 28.17 -15.06
CA THR A 167 -11.37 28.14 -13.62
C THR A 167 -12.58 27.94 -12.72
N GLU A 168 -13.79 27.99 -13.25
CA GLU A 168 -15.04 27.97 -12.47
C GLU A 168 -15.89 26.70 -12.68
N SER A 169 -15.63 25.92 -13.72
CA SER A 169 -16.45 24.76 -14.08
C SER A 169 -15.61 23.61 -14.61
N ALA A 170 -16.08 22.38 -14.38
CA ALA A 170 -15.38 21.18 -14.87
C ALA A 170 -15.48 21.08 -16.38
N ARG A 171 -14.45 20.57 -17.06
CA ARG A 171 -14.51 20.27 -18.49
C ARG A 171 -13.66 19.05 -18.83
N TYR A 172 -14.01 18.41 -19.95
CA TYR A 172 -13.12 17.47 -20.59
C TYR A 172 -12.48 18.12 -21.82
N HIS A 173 -11.24 17.76 -22.06
CA HIS A 173 -10.48 18.27 -23.18
C HIS A 173 -9.83 17.10 -23.89
N LEU A 174 -9.93 17.12 -25.20
CA LEU A 174 -9.20 16.21 -26.08
C LEU A 174 -8.25 17.07 -26.90
N PHE A 175 -6.96 16.80 -26.78
CA PHE A 175 -5.91 17.60 -27.41
C PHE A 175 -4.92 16.68 -28.12
N ASN A 176 -4.61 16.99 -29.38
CA ASN A 176 -3.55 16.30 -30.13
C ASN A 176 -2.23 17.03 -29.91
N PHE A 177 -1.34 16.42 -29.13
CA PHE A 177 -0.05 16.98 -28.76
C PHE A 177 1.05 16.49 -29.72
N SER A 178 1.37 17.34 -30.70
CA SER A 178 2.53 17.17 -31.58
C SER A 178 3.81 17.52 -30.84
N HIS A 179 4.70 16.55 -30.66
CA HIS A 179 5.97 16.71 -29.96
C HIS A 179 7.06 15.83 -30.56
N THR A 180 8.32 16.08 -30.20
CA THR A 180 9.45 15.26 -30.64
C THR A 180 9.99 14.44 -29.48
N HIS A 181 10.07 13.12 -29.63
CA HIS A 181 10.62 12.20 -28.63
C HIS A 181 11.70 11.35 -29.28
N GLU A 182 12.90 11.31 -28.67
CA GLU A 182 14.06 10.52 -29.16
C GLU A 182 14.47 10.77 -30.64
N GLY A 183 14.07 11.92 -31.21
CA GLY A 183 14.38 12.31 -32.59
C GLY A 183 13.25 12.10 -33.59
N ASP A 184 12.18 11.42 -33.20
CA ASP A 184 10.98 11.21 -34.02
C ASP A 184 9.87 12.20 -33.64
N SER A 185 9.18 12.75 -34.64
CA SER A 185 8.00 13.59 -34.44
C SER A 185 6.77 12.71 -34.27
N LEU A 186 6.10 12.83 -33.13
CA LEU A 186 4.94 12.04 -32.72
C LEU A 186 3.77 12.96 -32.41
N ASP A 187 2.59 12.53 -32.85
CA ASP A 187 1.30 13.14 -32.49
C ASP A 187 0.62 12.21 -31.48
N SER A 188 0.44 12.69 -30.26
CA SER A 188 -0.18 11.91 -29.18
C SER A 188 -1.44 12.58 -28.68
N VAL A 189 -2.55 11.85 -28.71
CA VAL A 189 -3.83 12.35 -28.21
C VAL A 189 -3.87 12.22 -26.68
N VAL A 190 -4.06 13.36 -26.02
CA VAL A 190 -4.18 13.45 -24.57
C VAL A 190 -5.62 13.81 -24.21
N PHE A 191 -6.18 13.05 -23.27
CA PHE A 191 -7.46 13.36 -22.64
C PHE A 191 -7.20 14.04 -21.30
N ILE A 192 -7.67 15.27 -21.12
CA ILE A 192 -7.49 16.05 -19.90
C ILE A 192 -8.86 16.25 -19.25
N TYR A 193 -8.98 15.84 -18.00
CA TYR A 193 -10.10 16.18 -17.14
C TYR A 193 -9.69 17.34 -16.23
N SER A 194 -10.27 18.51 -16.47
CA SER A 194 -10.03 19.70 -15.64
C SER A 194 -11.15 19.85 -14.60
N MET A 195 -10.75 20.02 -13.35
CA MET A 195 -11.68 20.09 -12.23
C MET A 195 -11.21 21.10 -11.18
N PRO A 196 -11.70 22.37 -11.18
CA PRO A 196 -11.24 23.42 -10.26
C PRO A 196 -11.73 23.26 -8.79
N GLY A 197 -11.79 22.02 -8.31
CA GLY A 197 -12.05 21.67 -6.91
C GLY A 197 -13.37 22.19 -6.37
N TYR A 198 -13.31 22.93 -5.26
CA TYR A 198 -14.48 23.38 -4.52
C TYR A 198 -15.32 24.48 -5.21
N LYS A 199 -14.85 25.04 -6.33
CA LYS A 199 -15.64 25.99 -7.13
C LYS A 199 -16.83 25.32 -7.82
N CYS A 200 -16.71 24.04 -8.13
CA CYS A 200 -17.79 23.24 -8.71
C CYS A 200 -18.67 22.62 -7.62
N SER A 201 -19.94 22.39 -7.91
CA SER A 201 -20.86 21.73 -6.97
C SER A 201 -20.49 20.26 -6.76
N ILE A 202 -20.89 19.64 -5.63
CA ILE A 202 -20.68 18.19 -5.39
C ILE A 202 -21.30 17.36 -6.52
N ARG A 203 -22.50 17.73 -6.96
CA ARG A 203 -23.21 17.05 -8.07
C ARG A 203 -22.39 17.09 -9.36
N GLU A 204 -21.86 18.26 -9.72
CA GLU A 204 -21.02 18.43 -10.90
C GLU A 204 -19.75 17.58 -10.79
N ARG A 205 -18.99 17.68 -9.69
CA ARG A 205 -17.77 16.90 -9.49
C ARG A 205 -18.02 15.39 -9.61
N MET A 206 -19.08 14.90 -8.97
CA MET A 206 -19.43 13.48 -8.99
C MET A 206 -19.82 13.01 -10.40
N LEU A 207 -20.59 13.80 -11.15
CA LEU A 207 -20.99 13.45 -12.51
C LEU A 207 -19.80 13.46 -13.48
N TYR A 208 -18.94 14.48 -13.43
CA TYR A 208 -17.72 14.49 -14.24
C TYR A 208 -16.77 13.33 -13.87
N SER A 209 -16.59 13.01 -12.59
CA SER A 209 -15.76 11.86 -12.22
C SER A 209 -16.36 10.52 -12.69
N SER A 210 -17.69 10.37 -12.61
CA SER A 210 -18.39 9.13 -12.95
C SER A 210 -18.55 8.91 -14.45
N CYS A 211 -18.71 9.98 -15.23
CA CYS A 211 -18.89 9.92 -16.68
C CYS A 211 -17.57 9.79 -17.45
N LYS A 212 -16.41 10.02 -16.80
CA LYS A 212 -15.10 9.97 -17.44
C LYS A 212 -14.82 8.62 -18.11
N SER A 213 -14.97 7.50 -17.40
CA SER A 213 -14.62 6.18 -17.95
C SER A 213 -15.50 5.81 -19.15
N PRO A 214 -16.84 5.88 -19.06
CA PRO A 214 -17.71 5.57 -20.20
C PRO A 214 -17.50 6.51 -21.40
N LEU A 215 -17.17 7.78 -21.14
CA LEU A 215 -16.86 8.75 -22.20
C LEU A 215 -15.58 8.37 -22.94
N VAL A 216 -14.48 8.08 -22.22
CA VAL A 216 -13.22 7.66 -22.85
C VAL A 216 -13.40 6.35 -23.63
N ASP A 217 -14.19 5.42 -23.12
CA ASP A 217 -14.51 4.17 -23.84
C ASP A 217 -15.31 4.45 -25.12
N SER A 218 -16.18 5.46 -25.11
CA SER A 218 -16.95 5.88 -26.28
C SER A 218 -16.07 6.60 -27.32
N ILE A 219 -15.13 7.44 -26.88
CA ILE A 219 -14.10 8.08 -27.73
C ILE A 219 -13.20 7.02 -28.37
N THR A 220 -12.77 6.02 -27.60
CA THR A 220 -11.96 4.90 -28.10
C THR A 220 -12.74 4.09 -29.14
N ARG A 221 -14.04 3.83 -28.90
CA ARG A 221 -14.94 3.18 -29.87
C ARG A 221 -15.14 4.00 -31.15
N ALA A 222 -15.04 5.33 -31.09
CA ALA A 222 -15.10 6.21 -32.26
C ALA A 222 -13.80 6.21 -33.11
N GLY A 223 -12.77 5.48 -32.68
CA GLY A 223 -11.51 5.31 -33.40
C GLY A 223 -10.39 6.27 -32.98
N ILE A 224 -10.57 7.03 -31.88
CA ILE A 224 -9.54 7.93 -31.35
C ILE A 224 -8.78 7.19 -30.25
N GLN A 225 -7.49 6.92 -30.47
CA GLN A 225 -6.62 6.28 -29.48
C GLN A 225 -6.08 7.33 -28.50
N VAL A 226 -6.52 7.28 -27.26
CA VAL A 226 -6.04 8.18 -26.19
C VAL A 226 -4.79 7.59 -25.55
N GLU A 227 -3.64 8.23 -25.76
CA GLU A 227 -2.35 7.77 -25.25
C GLU A 227 -2.25 7.97 -23.73
N LYS A 228 -2.71 9.13 -23.26
CA LYS A 228 -2.64 9.50 -21.85
C LYS A 228 -3.90 10.19 -21.35
N ARG A 229 -4.32 9.82 -20.13
CA ARG A 229 -5.41 10.44 -19.38
C ARG A 229 -4.80 11.25 -18.25
N ILE A 230 -5.01 12.56 -18.26
CA ILE A 230 -4.47 13.51 -17.28
C ILE A 230 -5.64 14.12 -16.51
N GLU A 231 -5.47 14.29 -15.20
CA GLU A 231 -6.43 14.99 -14.34
C GLU A 231 -5.71 16.19 -13.74
N VAL A 232 -6.29 17.38 -13.86
CA VAL A 232 -5.73 18.64 -13.36
C VAL A 232 -6.81 19.42 -12.61
N ASP A 233 -6.42 20.09 -11.54
CA ASP A 233 -7.28 20.99 -10.78
C ASP A 233 -7.01 22.47 -11.11
N ASP A 234 -5.74 22.83 -11.29
CA ASP A 234 -5.31 24.16 -11.70
C ASP A 234 -4.89 24.18 -13.19
N PRO A 235 -5.48 25.07 -14.02
CA PRO A 235 -5.04 25.29 -15.40
C PRO A 235 -3.54 25.57 -15.55
N SER A 236 -2.90 26.17 -14.55
CA SER A 236 -1.49 26.56 -14.62
C SER A 236 -0.52 25.38 -14.70
N GLU A 237 -0.94 24.18 -14.26
CA GLU A 237 -0.14 22.96 -14.31
C GLU A 237 0.01 22.39 -15.72
N VAL A 238 -0.91 22.75 -16.62
CA VAL A 238 -0.96 22.25 -18.00
C VAL A 238 0.08 22.98 -18.85
N THR A 239 1.35 22.65 -18.61
CA THR A 239 2.50 23.11 -19.37
C THR A 239 2.95 22.06 -20.39
N GLU A 240 3.70 22.48 -21.40
CA GLU A 240 4.27 21.57 -22.40
C GLU A 240 5.19 20.52 -21.75
N GLU A 241 6.01 20.94 -20.78
CA GLU A 241 6.89 20.05 -20.02
C GLU A 241 6.09 19.01 -19.21
N PHE A 242 4.99 19.42 -18.58
CA PHE A 242 4.14 18.52 -17.80
C PHE A 242 3.46 17.46 -18.67
N ILE A 243 2.88 17.86 -19.81
CA ILE A 243 2.25 16.92 -20.75
C ILE A 243 3.30 15.95 -21.30
N TYR A 244 4.49 16.45 -21.65
CA TYR A 244 5.58 15.63 -22.15
C TYR A 244 6.05 14.60 -21.11
N ASP A 245 6.26 15.01 -19.85
CA ASP A 245 6.67 14.11 -18.76
C ASP A 245 5.58 13.06 -18.42
N GLU A 246 4.30 13.41 -18.57
CA GLU A 246 3.19 12.48 -18.36
C GLU A 246 3.09 11.42 -19.47
N ILE A 247 3.34 11.79 -20.73
CA ILE A 247 3.37 10.84 -21.85
C ILE A 247 4.64 9.97 -21.76
N HIS A 248 5.78 10.59 -21.42
CA HIS A 248 7.10 9.94 -21.38
C HIS A 248 7.70 9.97 -19.97
N PRO A 249 7.20 9.12 -19.05
CA PRO A 249 7.63 9.15 -17.66
C PRO A 249 9.13 8.87 -17.52
N LYS A 250 9.83 9.81 -16.88
CA LYS A 250 11.26 9.68 -16.57
C LYS A 250 11.48 8.44 -15.69
N LYS A 251 12.19 7.44 -16.23
CA LYS A 251 12.57 6.25 -15.47
C LYS A 251 13.53 6.68 -14.35
N ASN A 252 13.05 6.69 -13.11
CA ASN A 252 13.89 6.91 -11.92
C ASN A 252 14.84 5.72 -11.74
N ALA A 253 15.96 5.73 -12.47
CA ALA A 253 16.84 4.57 -12.61
C ALA A 253 17.61 4.20 -11.34
N VAL A 254 17.80 5.13 -10.39
CA VAL A 254 18.60 4.87 -9.18
C VAL A 254 18.04 5.63 -7.99
N ARG A 255 17.53 4.90 -6.98
CA ARG A 255 17.36 5.46 -5.64
C ARG A 255 18.75 5.70 -5.06
N GLN A 256 19.14 6.97 -4.92
CA GLN A 256 20.42 7.32 -4.33
C GLN A 256 20.47 6.81 -2.88
N ALA A 257 21.32 5.81 -2.62
CA ALA A 257 21.55 5.31 -1.29
C ALA A 257 22.60 6.19 -0.59
N PHE A 258 22.24 6.74 0.56
CA PHE A 258 23.21 7.43 1.40
C PHE A 258 24.30 6.46 1.88
N ALA A 259 25.55 6.91 1.85
CA ALA A 259 26.65 6.12 2.37
C ALA A 259 26.44 5.85 3.86
N LYS A 260 26.58 4.59 4.28
CA LYS A 260 26.56 4.24 5.71
C LYS A 260 27.70 4.98 6.41
N PRO A 261 27.50 5.46 7.66
CA PRO A 261 28.56 6.12 8.42
C PRO A 261 29.79 5.21 8.52
N LYS A 262 30.98 5.83 8.56
CA LYS A 262 32.23 5.09 8.73
C LYS A 262 32.13 4.26 10.01
N GLY A 263 32.45 2.97 9.90
CA GLY A 263 32.51 2.09 11.07
C GLY A 263 33.52 2.59 12.11
N PRO A 264 33.50 2.05 13.34
CA PRO A 264 34.39 2.46 14.42
C PRO A 264 35.86 2.47 13.97
N ALA A 265 36.56 3.56 14.26
CA ALA A 265 37.96 3.75 13.89
C ALA A 265 38.83 2.68 14.58
N GLY A 266 39.81 2.12 13.86
CA GLY A 266 40.76 1.13 14.41
C GLY A 266 40.33 -0.33 14.26
N ARG A 267 39.33 -0.66 13.43
CA ARG A 267 39.06 -2.05 13.05
C ARG A 267 40.29 -2.60 12.30
N GLY A 268 41.09 -3.41 13.00
CA GLY A 268 42.23 -4.10 12.41
C GLY A 268 41.78 -4.98 11.23
N PRO A 269 42.73 -5.43 10.38
CA PRO A 269 42.42 -6.27 9.23
C PRO A 269 41.57 -7.48 9.65
N LYS A 270 40.62 -7.86 8.78
CA LYS A 270 39.69 -8.97 8.99
C LYS A 270 40.48 -10.22 9.41
N ARG A 271 40.40 -10.60 10.68
CA ARG A 271 41.01 -11.84 11.17
C ARG A 271 40.35 -13.01 10.45
N MET A 272 41.06 -13.63 9.52
CA MET A 272 40.66 -14.92 8.96
C MET A 272 40.82 -15.97 10.06
N THR A 273 39.71 -16.46 10.60
CA THR A 273 39.74 -17.64 11.46
C THR A 273 40.06 -18.83 10.57
N LYS A 274 41.15 -19.56 10.86
CA LYS A 274 41.43 -20.84 10.20
C LYS A 274 40.22 -21.77 10.41
N PRO A 275 39.75 -22.49 9.39
CA PRO A 275 38.79 -23.58 9.60
C PRO A 275 39.41 -24.57 10.60
N GLN A 276 38.62 -24.98 11.59
CA GLN A 276 38.95 -26.11 12.45
C GLN A 276 38.71 -27.38 11.63
N ASP A 277 39.76 -28.18 11.45
CA ASP A 277 39.68 -29.57 10.97
C ASP A 277 38.92 -30.45 11.97
#